data_AF-A0A8T3T627-F1
#
_entry.id   AF-A0A8T3T627-F1
#
_cell.length_a   1.000
_cell.length_b   1.000
_cell.length_c   1.000
_cell.angle_alpha   90.00
_cell.angle_beta   90.00
_cell.angle_gamma   90.00
#
_symmetry.space_group_name_H-M   'P 1'
#
loop_
_entity.id
_entity.type
_entity.pdbx_description
1 polymer ?
#
loop_
_entity_poly.entity_id
_entity_poly.type
_entity_poly.pdbx_seq_one_letter_code
_entity_poly.pdbx_strand_id
1 'polypeptide(L)'
;MSDFVVRLIVNAVALVAAVELVPGVELDWRGSPLTLLIVALIFGVINSYLKPIVRILSLPVGLLTLGLVGFVINAAMLLLLAFVSGELDLGFSLAGWPAGPFGIDVLVTAFLAALLISVVSTILSLVLSSRRLIGL
;
A
#
# COMPACT_ATOMS: atom_id res chain seq x y z
N MET A 1 4.83 19.88 6.71
CA MET A 1 5.84 18.82 6.92
C MET A 1 5.31 17.65 7.75
N SER A 2 4.53 17.88 8.81
CA SER A 2 3.93 16.83 9.64
C SER A 2 3.00 15.86 8.88
N ASP A 3 2.28 16.33 7.86
CA ASP A 3 1.32 15.47 7.12
C ASP A 3 1.96 14.36 6.30
N PHE A 4 3.15 14.58 5.76
CA PHE A 4 3.86 13.56 4.99
C PHE A 4 4.36 12.44 5.89
N VAL A 5 4.97 12.79 7.02
CA VAL A 5 5.46 11.81 8.01
C VAL A 5 4.30 11.01 8.59
N VAL A 6 3.17 11.65 8.91
CA VAL A 6 1.98 10.95 9.38
C VAL A 6 1.45 9.97 8.33
N ARG A 7 1.35 10.39 7.06
CA ARG A 7 0.92 9.49 5.96
C ARG A 7 1.88 8.33 5.75
N LEU A 8 3.18 8.57 5.88
CA LEU A 8 4.20 7.54 5.80
C LEU A 8 4.01 6.49 6.91
N ILE A 9 3.84 6.94 8.15
CA ILE A 9 3.59 6.05 9.30
C ILE A 9 2.29 5.28 9.12
N VAL A 10 1.21 5.95 8.72
CA VAL A 10 -0.09 5.29 8.47
C VAL A 10 0.04 4.21 7.38
N ASN A 11 0.69 4.52 6.26
CA ASN A 11 0.91 3.57 5.18
C ASN A 11 1.81 2.41 5.61
N ALA A 12 2.85 2.66 6.42
CA ALA A 12 3.73 1.63 6.94
C ALA A 12 2.97 0.66 7.87
N VAL A 13 2.18 1.19 8.81
CA VAL A 13 1.35 0.35 9.70
C VAL A 13 0.32 -0.45 8.91
N ALA A 14 -0.31 0.17 7.91
CA ALA A 14 -1.26 -0.51 7.04
C ALA A 14 -0.59 -1.62 6.21
N LEU A 15 0.63 -1.41 5.73
CA LEU A 15 1.40 -2.43 5.01
C LEU A 15 1.76 -3.62 5.92
N VAL A 16 2.20 -3.36 7.16
CA VAL A 16 2.46 -4.41 8.14
C VAL A 16 1.18 -5.20 8.44
N ALA A 17 0.05 -4.52 8.61
CA ALA A 17 -1.23 -5.19 8.78
C ALA A 17 -1.58 -6.06 7.56
N ALA A 18 -1.26 -5.62 6.33
CA ALA A 18 -1.47 -6.42 5.14
C ALA A 18 -0.62 -7.70 5.11
N VAL A 19 0.66 -7.62 5.49
CA VAL A 19 1.55 -8.77 5.58
C VAL A 19 1.04 -9.80 6.61
N GLU A 20 0.51 -9.35 7.75
CA GLU A 20 0.09 -10.27 8.81
C GLU A 20 -1.34 -10.81 8.63
N LEU A 21 -2.23 -10.07 7.94
CA LEU A 21 -3.66 -10.41 7.89
C LEU A 21 -4.14 -10.91 6.53
N VAL A 22 -3.39 -10.66 5.44
CA VAL A 22 -3.82 -11.06 4.09
C VAL A 22 -2.99 -12.25 3.62
N PRO A 23 -3.61 -13.44 3.46
CA PRO A 23 -2.94 -14.59 2.90
C PRO A 23 -2.37 -14.27 1.52
N GLY A 24 -1.12 -14.68 1.28
CA GLY A 24 -0.41 -14.43 0.03
C GLY A 24 0.38 -13.11 -0.01
N VAL A 25 0.28 -12.24 1.00
CA VAL A 25 1.23 -11.13 1.15
C VAL A 25 2.41 -11.62 1.97
N GLU A 26 3.59 -11.71 1.36
CA GLU A 26 4.76 -12.28 2.03
C GLU A 26 5.86 -11.21 2.17
N LEU A 27 6.45 -11.14 3.35
CA LEU A 27 7.64 -10.35 3.65
C LEU A 27 8.27 -10.91 4.92
N ASP A 28 9.50 -11.43 4.84
CA ASP A 28 10.24 -11.84 6.04
C ASP A 28 10.82 -10.64 6.78
N TRP A 29 9.94 -9.92 7.48
CA TRP A 29 10.32 -8.77 8.27
C TRP A 29 10.90 -9.13 9.63
N ARG A 30 10.67 -10.36 10.11
CA ARG A 30 11.16 -10.82 11.42
C ARG A 30 12.62 -11.24 11.36
N GLY A 31 13.06 -11.82 10.22
CA GLY A 31 14.47 -12.09 9.95
C GLY A 31 15.27 -10.82 9.61
N SER A 32 14.64 -9.81 9.00
CA SER A 32 15.29 -8.55 8.63
C SER A 32 14.38 -7.32 8.83
N PRO A 33 14.40 -6.69 10.01
CA PRO A 33 13.64 -5.46 10.28
C PRO A 33 14.02 -4.28 9.37
N LEU A 34 15.27 -4.26 8.89
CA LEU A 34 15.75 -3.25 7.94
C LEU A 34 15.03 -3.38 6.59
N THR A 35 14.74 -4.60 6.14
CA THR A 35 14.03 -4.84 4.88
C THR A 35 12.61 -4.29 4.95
N LEU A 36 11.90 -4.49 6.07
CA LEU A 36 10.59 -3.88 6.28
C LEU A 36 10.64 -2.36 6.21
N LEU A 37 11.63 -1.74 6.83
CA LEU A 37 11.77 -0.28 6.81
C LEU A 37 11.98 0.23 5.37
N ILE A 38 12.82 -0.45 4.59
CA ILE A 38 13.08 -0.11 3.19
C ILE A 38 11.82 -0.29 2.34
N VAL A 39 11.11 -1.42 2.47
CA VAL A 39 9.86 -1.68 1.73
C VAL A 39 8.79 -0.66 2.10
N ALA A 40 8.61 -0.35 3.38
CA ALA A 40 7.67 0.66 3.84
C ALA A 40 8.02 2.07 3.32
N LEU A 41 9.31 2.41 3.25
CA LEU A 41 9.79 3.67 2.69
C LEU A 41 9.48 3.76 1.19
N ILE A 42 9.79 2.71 0.42
CA ILE A 42 9.47 2.64 -1.01
C ILE A 42 7.96 2.77 -1.22
N PHE A 43 7.16 2.05 -0.44
CA PHE A 43 5.70 2.15 -0.51
C PHE A 43 5.20 3.57 -0.20
N GLY A 44 5.80 4.22 0.79
CA GLY A 44 5.55 5.62 1.12
C GLY A 44 5.79 6.56 -0.06
N VAL A 45 6.94 6.41 -0.72
CA VAL A 45 7.34 7.20 -1.90
C VAL A 45 6.39 6.95 -3.07
N ILE A 46 6.06 5.69 -3.36
CA ILE A 46 5.07 5.33 -4.41
C ILE A 46 3.73 6.03 -4.12
N ASN A 47 3.24 5.98 -2.88
CA ASN A 47 1.97 6.59 -2.51
C ASN A 47 2.00 8.12 -2.46
N SER A 48 3.15 8.75 -2.25
CA SER A 48 3.25 10.21 -2.19
C SER A 48 3.48 10.86 -3.56
N TYR A 49 4.15 10.18 -4.48
CA TYR A 49 4.50 10.73 -5.79
C TYR A 49 3.70 10.11 -6.93
N LEU A 50 3.69 8.77 -7.03
CA LEU A 50 3.07 8.09 -8.18
C LEU A 50 1.56 8.04 -8.07
N LYS A 51 1.02 7.74 -6.88
CA LYS A 51 -0.43 7.66 -6.68
C LYS A 51 -1.18 8.94 -7.05
N PRO A 52 -0.74 10.17 -6.69
CA PRO A 52 -1.37 11.40 -7.16
C PRO A 52 -1.39 11.54 -8.68
N ILE A 53 -0.28 11.20 -9.34
CA ILE A 53 -0.16 11.27 -10.80
C ILE A 53 -1.16 10.31 -11.45
N VAL A 54 -1.14 9.04 -11.05
CA VAL A 54 -2.05 8.01 -11.57
C VAL A 54 -3.51 8.39 -11.29
N ARG A 55 -3.80 8.97 -10.12
CA ARG A 55 -5.15 9.42 -9.77
C ARG A 55 -5.63 10.54 -10.68
N ILE A 56 -4.79 11.53 -11.01
CA ILE A 56 -5.12 12.61 -11.94
C ILE A 56 -5.44 12.05 -13.32
N LEU A 57 -4.59 11.15 -13.84
CA LEU A 57 -4.81 10.48 -15.12
C LEU A 57 -6.09 9.65 -15.13
N SER A 58 -6.43 9.07 -13.98
CA SER A 58 -7.63 8.24 -13.81
C SER A 58 -8.90 9.05 -13.48
N LEU A 59 -8.84 10.38 -13.35
CA LEU A 59 -10.01 11.19 -12.98
C LEU A 59 -11.21 11.02 -13.92
N PRO A 60 -11.06 11.01 -15.26
CA PRO A 60 -12.21 10.89 -16.16
C PRO A 60 -12.97 9.57 -15.92
N VAL A 61 -12.24 8.46 -15.84
CA VAL A 61 -12.81 7.14 -15.55
C VAL A 61 -13.30 7.05 -14.11
N GLY A 62 -12.60 7.72 -13.18
CA GLY A 62 -13.00 7.82 -11.77
C GLY A 62 -14.37 8.46 -11.60
N LEU A 63 -14.68 9.50 -12.37
CA LEU A 63 -16.00 10.15 -12.38
C LEU A 63 -17.08 9.22 -12.94
N LEU A 64 -16.78 8.49 -14.02
CA LEU A 64 -17.70 7.54 -14.64
C LEU A 64 -18.01 6.33 -13.73
N THR A 65 -17.03 5.92 -12.91
CA THR A 65 -17.12 4.75 -12.03
C THR A 65 -17.46 5.09 -10.58
N LEU A 66 -17.87 6.35 -10.31
CA LEU A 66 -18.18 6.86 -8.97
C LEU A 66 -17.07 6.62 -7.93
N GLY A 67 -15.81 6.62 -8.38
CA GLY A 67 -14.64 6.43 -7.51
C GLY A 67 -14.16 4.98 -7.34
N LEU A 68 -14.79 3.98 -7.98
CA LEU A 68 -14.37 2.57 -7.88
C LEU A 68 -12.92 2.35 -8.34
N VAL A 69 -12.47 3.11 -9.35
CA VAL A 69 -11.07 3.08 -9.84
C VAL A 69 -10.06 3.39 -8.73
N GLY A 70 -10.45 4.07 -7.65
CA GLY A 70 -9.58 4.29 -6.50
C GLY A 70 -9.04 2.99 -5.88
N PHE A 71 -9.85 1.93 -5.81
CA PHE A 71 -9.42 0.63 -5.31
C PHE A 71 -8.40 -0.02 -6.25
N VAL A 72 -8.62 0.09 -7.56
CA VAL A 72 -7.70 -0.40 -8.59
C VAL A 72 -6.36 0.31 -8.49
N ILE A 73 -6.36 1.63 -8.30
CA ILE A 73 -5.13 2.41 -8.11
C ILE A 73 -4.39 1.92 -6.85
N ASN A 74 -5.09 1.72 -5.74
CA ASN A 74 -4.46 1.24 -4.50
C ASN A 74 -3.80 -0.14 -4.70
N ALA A 75 -4.48 -1.07 -5.38
CA ALA A 75 -3.93 -2.38 -5.73
C ALA A 75 -2.74 -2.25 -6.70
N ALA A 76 -2.83 -1.36 -7.69
CA ALA A 76 -1.75 -1.11 -8.64
C ALA A 76 -0.48 -0.56 -7.95
N MET A 77 -0.62 0.30 -6.93
CA MET A 77 0.53 0.78 -6.16
C MET A 77 1.20 -0.34 -5.36
N LEU A 78 0.42 -1.29 -4.84
CA LEU A 78 0.91 -2.49 -4.15
C LEU A 78 1.63 -3.44 -5.12
N LEU A 79 1.06 -3.67 -6.30
CA LEU A 79 1.72 -4.43 -7.36
C LEU A 79 3.03 -3.76 -7.79
N LEU A 80 3.05 -2.43 -7.89
CA LEU A 80 4.29 -1.73 -8.19
C LEU A 80 5.33 -1.88 -7.07
N LEU A 81 4.91 -1.90 -5.80
CA LEU A 81 5.80 -2.20 -4.69
C LEU A 81 6.39 -3.60 -4.80
N ALA A 82 5.56 -4.61 -5.08
CA ALA A 82 6.02 -5.99 -5.29
C ALA A 82 7.00 -6.10 -6.45
N PHE A 83 6.73 -5.41 -7.57
CA PHE A 83 7.66 -5.33 -8.69
C PHE A 83 9.02 -4.77 -8.27
N VAL A 84 9.04 -3.57 -7.67
CA VAL A 84 10.27 -2.89 -7.26
C VAL A 84 11.00 -3.68 -6.18
N SER A 85 10.26 -4.32 -5.27
CA SER A 85 10.84 -5.20 -4.25
C SER A 85 11.56 -6.39 -4.86
N GLY A 86 11.01 -7.01 -5.91
CA GLY A 86 11.67 -8.09 -6.62
C GLY A 86 12.97 -7.66 -7.28
N GLU A 87 12.97 -6.52 -7.96
CA GLU A 87 14.16 -5.95 -8.61
C GLU A 87 15.27 -5.59 -7.60
N LEU A 88 14.89 -5.29 -6.35
CA LEU A 88 15.80 -4.93 -5.27
C LEU A 88 16.08 -6.09 -4.29
N ASP A 89 15.57 -7.29 -4.57
CA ASP A 89 15.66 -8.50 -3.73
C ASP A 89 15.25 -8.25 -2.25
N LEU A 90 14.19 -7.47 -2.05
CA LEU A 90 13.68 -7.09 -0.72
C LEU A 90 12.68 -8.11 -0.15
N GLY A 91 12.38 -9.20 -0.87
CA GLY A 91 11.55 -10.29 -0.38
C GLY A 91 10.07 -9.96 -0.12
N PHE A 92 9.57 -8.76 -0.50
CA PHE A 92 8.13 -8.49 -0.53
C PHE A 92 7.50 -9.10 -1.79
N SER A 93 6.53 -9.99 -1.61
CA SER A 93 5.85 -10.71 -2.68
C SER A 93 4.32 -10.73 -2.49
N LEU A 94 3.60 -10.87 -3.59
CA LEU A 94 2.14 -11.02 -3.63
C LEU A 94 1.81 -12.32 -4.38
N ALA A 95 1.26 -13.29 -3.68
CA ALA A 95 1.05 -14.66 -4.15
C ALA A 95 2.31 -15.26 -4.81
N GLY A 96 3.48 -15.00 -4.22
CA GLY A 96 4.77 -15.44 -4.75
C GLY A 96 5.34 -14.60 -5.90
N TRP A 97 4.60 -13.65 -6.47
CA TRP A 97 5.12 -12.73 -7.49
C TRP A 97 5.87 -11.56 -6.83
N PRO A 98 7.03 -11.11 -7.36
CA PRO A 98 7.57 -11.37 -8.70
C PRO A 98 8.46 -12.59 -8.90
N ALA A 99 8.80 -13.34 -7.84
CA ALA A 99 9.62 -14.55 -7.99
C ALA A 99 8.90 -15.68 -8.76
N GLY A 100 7.57 -15.75 -8.62
CA GLY A 100 6.67 -16.66 -9.32
C GLY A 100 5.94 -16.02 -10.52
N PRO A 101 5.08 -16.80 -11.21
CA PRO A 101 4.32 -16.31 -12.36
C PRO A 101 3.30 -15.24 -11.96
N PHE A 102 3.08 -14.27 -12.85
CA PHE A 102 2.00 -13.30 -12.66
C PHE A 102 0.65 -13.93 -13.02
N GLY A 103 -0.23 -14.08 -12.03
CA GLY A 103 -1.52 -14.77 -12.19
C GLY A 103 -2.70 -14.02 -11.56
N ILE A 104 -3.87 -14.66 -11.61
CA ILE A 104 -5.11 -14.12 -11.04
C ILE A 104 -5.06 -14.07 -9.50
N ASP A 105 -4.35 -15.02 -8.89
CA ASP A 105 -4.02 -15.08 -7.48
C ASP A 105 -3.25 -13.84 -7.01
N VAL A 106 -2.29 -13.36 -7.79
CA VAL A 106 -1.55 -12.12 -7.52
C VAL A 106 -2.51 -10.92 -7.52
N LEU A 107 -3.40 -10.84 -8.52
CA LEU A 107 -4.38 -9.75 -8.63
C LEU A 107 -5.39 -9.76 -7.48
N VAL A 108 -5.89 -10.93 -7.11
CA VAL A 108 -6.84 -11.09 -5.98
C VAL A 108 -6.15 -10.70 -4.67
N THR A 109 -4.93 -11.20 -4.43
CA THR A 109 -4.15 -10.87 -3.24
C THR A 109 -3.87 -9.37 -3.15
N ALA A 110 -3.43 -8.75 -4.24
CA ALA A 110 -3.17 -7.32 -4.31
C ALA A 110 -4.44 -6.50 -4.04
N PHE A 111 -5.60 -6.93 -4.56
CA PHE A 111 -6.87 -6.25 -4.32
C PHE A 111 -7.32 -6.37 -2.86
N LEU A 112 -7.24 -7.57 -2.26
CA LEU A 112 -7.58 -7.79 -0.85
C LEU A 112 -6.65 -6.98 0.09
N ALA A 113 -5.35 -6.99 -0.20
CA ALA A 113 -4.36 -6.19 0.52
C ALA A 113 -4.66 -4.70 0.40
N ALA A 114 -4.95 -4.20 -0.80
CA ALA A 114 -5.29 -2.80 -1.03
C ALA A 114 -6.58 -2.38 -0.30
N LEU A 115 -7.58 -3.25 -0.25
CA LEU A 115 -8.81 -3.02 0.50
C LEU A 115 -8.52 -2.90 1.99
N LEU A 116 -7.78 -3.86 2.56
CA LEU A 116 -7.39 -3.82 3.97
C LEU A 116 -6.56 -2.57 4.29
N ILE A 117 -5.55 -2.24 3.47
CA ILE A 117 -4.73 -1.04 3.64
C ILE A 117 -5.61 0.21 3.64
N SER A 118 -6.60 0.28 2.74
CA SER A 118 -7.52 1.43 2.66
C SER A 118 -8.36 1.55 3.92
N VAL A 119 -8.85 0.43 4.48
CA VAL A 119 -9.62 0.40 5.73
C VAL A 119 -8.73 0.81 6.92
N VAL A 120 -7.57 0.17 7.09
CA VAL A 120 -6.63 0.49 8.17
C VAL A 120 -6.20 1.94 8.11
N SER A 121 -5.84 2.43 6.91
CA SER A 121 -5.43 3.82 6.73
C SER A 121 -6.56 4.80 7.05
N THR A 122 -7.80 4.48 6.67
CA THR A 122 -8.97 5.29 7.03
C THR A 122 -9.16 5.34 8.53
N ILE A 123 -9.15 4.19 9.21
CA ILE A 123 -9.31 4.11 10.67
C ILE A 123 -8.21 4.88 11.39
N LEU A 124 -6.95 4.66 11.03
CA LEU A 124 -5.81 5.37 11.62
C LEU A 124 -5.92 6.88 11.36
N SER A 125 -6.32 7.28 10.15
CA SER A 125 -6.52 8.69 9.82
C SER A 125 -7.66 9.31 10.62
N LEU A 126 -8.75 8.59 10.89
CA LEU A 126 -9.85 9.06 11.73
C LEU A 126 -9.39 9.25 13.18
N VAL A 127 -8.64 8.30 13.73
CA VAL A 127 -8.11 8.38 15.10
C VAL A 127 -7.09 9.52 15.25
N LEU A 128 -6.20 9.69 14.26
CA LEU A 128 -5.19 10.75 14.28
C LEU A 128 -5.79 12.13 13.96
N SER A 129 -6.76 12.22 13.06
CA SER A 129 -7.50 13.45 12.74
C SER A 129 -8.35 13.91 13.93
N SER A 130 -8.98 12.97 14.64
CA SER A 130 -9.75 13.26 15.87
C SER A 130 -8.88 13.97 16.92
N ARG A 131 -7.61 13.59 17.08
CA ARG A 131 -6.68 14.28 18.00
C ARG A 131 -6.33 15.70 17.56
N ARG A 132 -6.20 15.95 16.25
CA ARG A 132 -5.96 17.30 15.70
C ARG A 132 -7.15 18.25 15.89
N LEU A 133 -8.38 17.72 15.88
CA LEU A 133 -9.60 18.52 16.10
C LEU A 133 -9.79 18.92 17.57
N ILE A 134 -9.12 18.24 18.51
CA ILE A 134 -9.24 18.50 19.96
C ILE A 134 -8.12 19.44 20.47
N GLY A 135 -7.18 19.86 19.61
CA GLY A 135 -6.22 20.92 19.95
C GLY A 135 -5.15 20.52 20.98
N LEU A 136 -4.57 19.33 20.84
CA LEU A 136 -3.27 19.00 21.43
C LEU A 136 -2.14 19.25 20.43
#